data_AF-A0A3M1J9M6-F1
#
_entry.id   AF-A0A3M1J9M6-F1
#
_cell.length_a   1.000
_cell.length_b   1.000
_cell.length_c   1.000
_cell.angle_alpha   90.00
_cell.angle_beta   90.00
_cell.angle_gamma   90.00
#
_symmetry.space_group_name_H-M   'P 1'
#
loop_
_entity.id
_entity.type
_entity.pdbx_description
1 polymer ?
#
loop_
_entity_poly.entity_id
_entity_poly.type
_entity_poly.pdbx_seq_one_letter_code
_entity_poly.pdbx_strand_id
1 'polypeptide(L)'
;MNSTIRESRLRSILKALSWRLIATSTLIGIAYFTTGDISVALEIGFAEFFIKFALYYLHERAWQLAPRGTIRRLFSKRKVAKAKK
;
A
#
# COMPACT_ATOMS: atom_id res chain seq x y z
N MET A 1 -7.59 33.84 -0.73
CA MET A 1 -6.37 33.13 -1.19
C MET A 1 -6.35 31.75 -0.55
N ASN A 2 -6.78 30.71 -1.26
CA ASN A 2 -6.58 29.34 -0.79
C ASN A 2 -5.10 29.01 -0.98
N SER A 3 -4.33 29.07 0.10
CA SER A 3 -2.95 28.58 0.12
C SER A 3 -3.00 27.07 -0.03
N THR A 4 -2.77 26.60 -1.24
CA THR A 4 -2.50 25.18 -1.49
C THR A 4 -1.20 24.86 -0.74
N ILE A 5 -1.33 24.38 0.50
CA ILE A 5 -0.21 23.94 1.34
C ILE A 5 0.47 22.82 0.56
N ARG A 6 1.52 23.17 -0.17
CA ARG A 6 2.35 22.19 -0.88
C ARG A 6 3.03 21.39 0.22
N GLU A 7 2.60 20.14 0.43
CA GLU A 7 3.24 19.27 1.39
C GLU A 7 4.74 19.22 1.08
N SER A 8 5.55 19.70 2.02
CA SER A 8 6.99 19.58 1.90
C SER A 8 7.35 18.10 1.91
N ARG A 9 8.26 17.68 1.02
CA ARG A 9 8.76 16.29 0.95
C ARG A 9 9.18 15.76 2.33
N LEU A 10 9.70 16.64 3.19
CA LEU A 10 10.06 16.33 4.57
C LEU A 10 8.85 15.99 5.46
N ARG A 11 7.72 16.70 5.32
CA ARG A 11 6.50 16.39 6.08
C ARG A 11 5.94 15.03 5.70
N SER A 12 5.95 14.67 4.41
CA SER A 12 5.48 13.35 3.97
C SER A 12 6.38 12.22 4.44
N ILE A 13 7.71 12.43 4.47
CA ILE A 13 8.67 11.46 5.04
C ILE A 13 8.44 11.31 6.56
N LEU A 14 8.30 12.41 7.29
CA LEU A 14 8.03 12.38 8.72
C LEU A 14 6.70 11.66 9.04
N LYS A 15 5.64 11.95 8.27
CA LYS A 15 4.36 11.22 8.40
C LYS A 15 4.51 9.72 8.15
N ALA A 16 5.24 9.34 7.10
CA ALA A 16 5.48 7.94 6.79
C ALA A 16 6.30 7.23 7.89
N LEU A 17 7.26 7.93 8.48
CA LEU A 17 8.06 7.43 9.61
C LEU A 17 7.21 7.28 10.87
N SER A 18 6.40 8.29 11.22
CA SER A 18 5.46 8.21 12.36
C SER A 18 4.50 7.03 12.19
N TRP A 19 3.95 6.85 11.00
CA TRP A 19 3.05 5.73 10.73
C TRP A 19 3.75 4.38 10.86
N ARG A 20 4.99 4.27 10.37
CA ARG A 20 5.79 3.04 10.52
C ARG A 20 6.05 2.70 11.98
N LEU A 21 6.47 3.67 12.78
CA LEU A 21 6.74 3.46 14.21
C LEU A 21 5.49 2.96 14.94
N ILE A 22 4.34 3.58 14.70
CA ILE A 22 3.05 3.16 15.30
C ILE A 22 2.71 1.73 14.88
N ALA A 23 2.83 1.41 13.59
CA ALA A 23 2.50 0.08 13.08
C ALA A 23 3.39 -1.02 13.68
N THR A 24 4.72 -0.81 13.70
CA THR A 24 5.65 -1.77 14.30
C THR A 24 5.43 -1.94 15.80
N SER A 25 5.23 -0.84 16.54
CA SER A 25 5.00 -0.91 17.99
C SER A 25 3.69 -1.61 18.32
N THR A 26 2.65 -1.40 17.52
CA THR A 26 1.35 -2.06 17.72
C THR A 26 1.48 -3.57 17.51
N LEU A 27 2.16 -4.01 16.45
CA LEU A 27 2.36 -5.43 16.18
C LEU A 27 3.20 -6.11 17.27
N ILE A 28 4.34 -5.51 17.65
CA ILE A 28 5.19 -6.05 18.71
C ILE A 28 4.42 -6.12 20.03
N GLY A 29 3.63 -5.09 20.36
CA GLY A 29 2.78 -5.07 21.54
C GLY A 29 1.71 -6.17 21.53
N ILE A 30 1.03 -6.40 20.40
CA ILE A 30 0.03 -7.47 20.25
C ILE A 30 0.71 -8.85 20.36
N ALA A 31 1.85 -9.03 19.70
CA ALA A 31 2.59 -10.29 19.70
C ALA A 31 3.12 -10.62 21.11
N TYR A 32 3.65 -9.62 21.82
CA TYR A 32 4.08 -9.77 23.20
C TYR A 32 2.90 -10.06 24.14
N PHE A 33 1.78 -9.35 24.00
CA PHE A 33 0.59 -9.60 24.83
C PHE A 33 0.02 -11.01 24.62
N THR A 34 0.08 -11.53 23.41
CA THR A 34 -0.43 -12.87 23.08
C THR A 34 0.51 -13.98 23.56
N THR A 35 1.83 -13.78 23.43
CA THR A 35 2.81 -14.85 23.65
C THR A 35 3.47 -14.78 25.03
N GLY A 36 3.54 -13.60 25.64
CA GLY A 36 4.27 -13.34 26.88
C GLY A 36 5.80 -13.34 26.75
N ASP A 37 6.33 -13.62 25.55
CA ASP A 37 7.77 -13.69 25.27
C ASP A 37 8.17 -12.62 24.24
N ILE A 38 9.20 -11.84 24.60
CA ILE A 38 9.74 -10.76 23.76
C ILE A 38 10.48 -11.30 22.53
N SER A 39 11.10 -12.49 22.65
CA SER A 39 11.87 -13.11 21.56
C SER A 39 10.95 -13.46 20.40
N VAL A 40 9.81 -14.08 20.71
CA VAL A 40 8.79 -14.46 19.72
C VAL A 40 8.12 -13.22 19.13
N ALA A 41 7.87 -12.18 19.94
CA ALA A 41 7.30 -10.93 19.45
C ALA A 41 8.20 -10.24 18.40
N LEU A 42 9.52 -10.28 18.59
CA LEU A 42 10.49 -9.77 17.63
C LEU A 42 10.55 -10.62 16.35
N GLU A 43 10.51 -11.94 16.45
CA GLU A 43 10.45 -12.83 15.29
C GLU A 43 9.19 -12.59 14.45
N ILE A 44 8.02 -12.46 15.09
CA ILE A 44 6.77 -12.12 14.41
C ILE A 44 6.87 -10.75 13.74
N GLY A 45 7.41 -9.76 14.45
CA GLY A 45 7.63 -8.42 13.90
C GLY A 45 8.51 -8.42 12.66
N PHE A 46 9.58 -9.20 12.69
CA PHE A 46 10.48 -9.38 11.56
C PHE A 46 9.79 -10.10 10.40
N ALA A 47 9.10 -11.21 10.66
CA ALA A 47 8.36 -11.96 9.65
C ALA A 47 7.29 -11.10 8.96
N GLU A 48 6.55 -10.28 9.71
CA GLU A 48 5.51 -9.41 9.15
C GLU A 48 6.08 -8.40 8.15
N PHE A 49 7.25 -7.85 8.44
CA PHE A 49 7.94 -6.94 7.52
C PHE A 49 8.23 -7.61 6.17
N PHE A 50 8.77 -8.84 6.19
CA PHE A 50 9.05 -9.60 4.97
C PHE A 50 7.77 -10.01 4.24
N ILE A 51 6.74 -10.43 4.96
CA ILE A 51 5.45 -10.80 4.37
C ILE A 51 4.83 -9.60 3.65
N LYS A 52 4.76 -8.43 4.29
CA LYS A 52 4.24 -7.21 3.65
C LYS A 52 5.07 -6.79 2.45
N PHE A 53 6.39 -6.94 2.51
CA PHE A 53 7.26 -6.66 1.38
C PHE A 53 6.97 -7.58 0.19
N ALA A 54 6.94 -8.90 0.42
CA ALA A 54 6.64 -9.89 -0.61
C ALA A 54 5.23 -9.68 -1.19
N LEU A 55 4.25 -9.45 -0.33
CA LEU A 55 2.86 -9.25 -0.73
C LEU A 55 2.68 -7.95 -1.53
N TYR A 56 3.37 -6.87 -1.16
CA TYR A 56 3.38 -5.64 -1.94
C TYR A 56 4.00 -5.84 -3.32
N TYR A 57 5.13 -6.55 -3.40
CA TYR A 57 5.76 -6.86 -4.68
C TYR A 57 4.83 -7.69 -5.58
N LEU A 58 4.23 -8.75 -5.04
CA LEU A 58 3.28 -9.59 -5.78
C LEU A 58 2.04 -8.80 -6.20
N HIS A 59 1.51 -7.94 -5.32
CA HIS A 59 0.38 -7.07 -5.63
C HIS A 59 0.70 -6.14 -6.81
N GLU A 60 1.87 -5.47 -6.77
CA GLU A 60 2.30 -4.59 -7.87
C GLU A 60 2.47 -5.38 -9.17
N ARG A 61 3.02 -6.60 -9.11
CA ARG A 61 3.15 -7.48 -10.30
C ARG A 61 1.80 -7.92 -10.85
N ALA A 62 0.88 -8.35 -9.99
CA ALA A 62 -0.48 -8.68 -10.39
C ALA A 62 -1.19 -7.47 -11.02
N TRP A 63 -0.95 -6.27 -10.48
CA TRP A 63 -1.51 -5.02 -10.98
C TRP A 63 -0.92 -4.59 -12.33
N GLN A 64 0.35 -4.89 -12.60
CA GLN A 64 0.97 -4.69 -13.91
C GLN A 64 0.49 -5.71 -14.94
N LEU A 65 0.21 -6.94 -14.51
CA LEU A 65 -0.39 -7.99 -15.35
C LEU A 65 -1.86 -7.71 -15.68
N ALA A 66 -2.55 -6.94 -14.84
CA ALA A 66 -3.92 -6.53 -15.09
C ALA A 66 -4.01 -5.64 -16.35
N PRO A 67 -4.75 -6.04 -17.40
CA PRO A 67 -4.78 -5.32 -18.67
C PRO A 67 -5.54 -3.98 -18.54
N ARG A 68 -4.82 -2.92 -18.20
CA ARG A 68 -5.33 -1.52 -18.14
C ARG A 68 -5.78 -0.98 -19.50
N GLY A 69 -5.34 -1.58 -20.61
CA GLY A 69 -5.62 -1.13 -21.98
C GLY A 69 -6.92 -1.65 -22.60
N THR A 70 -7.39 -2.83 -22.19
CA THR A 70 -8.52 -3.50 -22.88
C THR A 70 -9.86 -2.89 -22.50
N ILE A 71 -10.03 -2.50 -21.23
CA ILE A 71 -11.29 -1.93 -20.72
C ILE A 71 -11.57 -0.57 -21.38
N ARG A 72 -10.58 0.33 -21.45
CA ARG A 72 -10.74 1.66 -22.07
C ARG A 72 -11.06 1.58 -23.57
N ARG A 73 -10.52 0.57 -24.27
CA ARG A 73 -10.72 0.37 -25.71
C ARG A 73 -12.12 -0.19 -26.03
N LEU A 74 -12.69 -1.00 -25.15
CA LEU A 74 -14.09 -1.46 -25.22
C LEU A 74 -15.10 -0.31 -25.07
N PHE A 75 -14.89 0.59 -24.10
CA PHE A 75 -15.74 1.77 -23.93
C PHE A 75 -15.59 2.79 -25.07
N SER A 76 -14.39 2.95 -25.64
CA SER A 76 -14.17 3.86 -26.78
C SER A 76 -14.79 3.32 -28.08
N LYS A 77 -14.64 2.02 -28.37
CA LYS A 77 -15.27 1.40 -29.56
C LYS A 77 -16.80 1.52 -29.57
N ARG A 78 -17.45 1.41 -28.40
CA ARG A 78 -18.91 1.59 -28.28
C ARG A 78 -19.37 3.01 -28.65
N LYS A 79 -18.59 4.05 -28.34
CA LYS A 79 -18.94 5.43 -28.73
C LYS A 79 -18.82 5.65 -30.24
N VAL A 80 -17.75 5.15 -30.87
CA VAL A 80 -17.54 5.32 -32.32
C VAL A 80 -18.59 4.55 -33.14
N ALA A 81 -18.97 3.35 -32.73
CA ALA A 81 -20.00 2.56 -33.41
C ALA A 81 -21.40 3.20 -33.32
N LYS A 82 -21.69 3.94 -32.23
CA LYS A 82 -22.97 4.64 -32.05
C LYS A 82 -23.02 5.99 -32.79
N ALA A 83 -21.88 6.61 -33.07
CA ALA A 83 -21.81 7.90 -33.78
C ALA A 83 -21.86 7.76 -35.32
N LYS A 84 -21.76 6.54 -35.84
CA LYS A 84 -21.78 6.24 -37.29
C LYS A 84 -23.14 5.69 -37.78
N LYS A 85 -24.14 5.64 -36.90
CA LYS A 85 -25.53 5.26 -37.20
C LYS A 85 -26.40 6.49 -36.97
#